data_AF-A0A7S3YVT6-F1
#
_entry.id   AF-A0A7S3YVT6-F1
#
_cell.length_a   1.000
_cell.length_b   1.000
_cell.length_c   1.000
_cell.angle_alpha   90.00
_cell.angle_beta   90.00
_cell.angle_gamma   90.00
#
_symmetry.space_group_name_H-M   'P 1'
#
loop_
_entity.id
_entity.type
_entity.pdbx_description
1 polymer ?
#
loop_
_entity_poly.entity_id
_entity_poly.type
_entity_poly.pdbx_seq_one_letter_code
_entity_poly.pdbx_strand_id
1 'polypeptide(L)'
;MNDNPQTGSLAVDPEDPYTVLTKPHGHGDVHTLLHQSGLADKWASEGRRWIMFFQDTNGLIFQAAPALIGVSESLGLQINTLTVPRRPGEAVGSICHLKHQETGQELTINVEYNQLEPLLKSTVSPEGDVPDESGFSPYPGNTNALVFRVEPYAKVLKQTGGKMPEFVNPKFKDETKTTFKKPTRLECMMQDYPRLLDRDAKVGFTQLDRWTCFAAVKNNAVDAAAQYEKTGFAESASTAESAIYRMFRQKLQLLGVDVAEPSQEVFNGVPTWVGPKVIMSPSFASTFEEMGRKFLAPGTISSAHLVPQG
;
A
#
# COMPACT_ATOMS: atom_id res chain seq x y z
N MET A 1 -7.54 34.23 13.68
CA MET A 1 -6.75 33.44 14.66
C MET A 1 -5.33 33.34 14.15
N ASN A 2 -4.33 33.30 15.04
CA ASN A 2 -2.91 33.35 14.70
C ASN A 2 -2.48 32.09 13.93
N ASP A 3 -2.60 32.10 12.61
CA ASP A 3 -2.10 31.05 11.70
C ASP A 3 -0.57 31.15 11.50
N ASN A 4 0.17 31.65 12.50
CA ASN A 4 1.63 31.74 12.43
C ASN A 4 2.23 30.35 12.70
N PRO A 5 2.90 29.72 11.72
CA PRO A 5 3.45 28.37 11.86
C PRO A 5 4.56 28.25 12.92
N GLN A 6 5.11 29.38 13.41
CA GLN A 6 6.23 29.38 14.35
C GLN A 6 5.83 29.23 15.83
N THR A 7 4.55 29.40 16.18
CA THR A 7 4.14 29.48 17.60
C THR A 7 3.62 28.17 18.18
N GLY A 8 3.38 27.14 17.36
CA GLY A 8 2.82 25.86 17.83
C GLY A 8 1.45 25.98 18.51
N SER A 9 0.70 27.05 18.23
CA SER A 9 -0.56 27.35 18.88
C SER A 9 -1.64 26.33 18.51
N LEU A 10 -2.43 25.90 19.50
CA LEU A 10 -3.55 24.99 19.27
C LEU A 10 -4.64 25.68 18.45
N ALA A 11 -5.09 25.01 17.39
CA ALA A 11 -6.25 25.44 16.63
C ALA A 11 -7.52 25.10 17.42
N VAL A 12 -8.49 26.02 17.43
CA VAL A 12 -9.82 25.81 18.00
C VAL A 12 -10.85 25.63 16.89
N ASP A 13 -11.99 25.06 17.23
CA ASP A 13 -13.11 24.92 16.30
C ASP A 13 -13.57 26.31 15.82
N PRO A 14 -13.77 26.52 14.50
CA PRO A 14 -14.28 27.79 13.98
C PRO A 14 -15.65 28.19 14.54
N GLU A 15 -16.48 27.22 14.93
CA GLU A 15 -17.83 27.43 15.44
C GLU A 15 -17.90 27.41 16.99
N ASP A 16 -16.85 26.92 17.67
CA ASP A 16 -16.76 26.91 19.13
C ASP A 16 -15.32 27.21 19.63
N PRO A 17 -15.06 28.45 20.12
CA PRO A 17 -13.73 28.85 20.57
C PRO A 17 -13.24 28.13 21.84
N TYR A 18 -14.09 27.37 22.52
CA TYR A 18 -13.72 26.56 23.70
C TYR A 18 -13.38 25.11 23.35
N THR A 19 -13.55 24.71 22.09
CA THR A 19 -13.25 23.36 21.61
C THR A 19 -11.95 23.36 20.81
N VAL A 20 -11.01 22.50 21.18
CA VAL A 20 -9.78 22.29 20.40
C VAL A 20 -10.10 21.48 19.15
N LEU A 21 -9.62 21.95 17.99
CA LEU A 21 -9.81 21.24 16.73
C LEU A 21 -8.95 19.98 16.70
N THR A 22 -9.58 18.82 16.52
CA THR A 22 -8.89 17.53 16.45
C THR A 22 -8.82 16.98 15.03
N LYS A 23 -7.77 16.24 14.71
CA LYS A 23 -7.61 15.45 13.49
C LYS A 23 -6.99 14.10 13.83
N PRO A 24 -7.24 13.04 13.04
CA PRO A 24 -6.54 11.76 13.22
C PRO A 24 -5.03 11.95 13.13
N HIS A 25 -4.32 11.22 14.00
CA HIS A 25 -2.86 11.21 14.08
C HIS A 25 -2.22 10.35 12.96
N GLY A 26 -2.98 9.47 12.32
CA GLY A 26 -2.50 8.68 11.18
C GLY A 26 -2.48 7.19 11.49
N HIS A 27 -2.22 6.38 10.46
CA HIS A 27 -2.36 4.94 10.56
C HIS A 27 -1.24 4.26 11.37
N GLY A 28 -0.17 4.97 11.74
CA GLY A 28 0.84 4.46 12.67
C GLY A 28 0.30 4.17 14.09
N ASP A 29 -0.84 4.75 14.47
CA ASP A 29 -1.50 4.48 15.76
C ASP A 29 -1.86 3.00 15.96
N VAL A 30 -1.98 2.22 14.89
CA VAL A 30 -2.23 0.77 14.96
C VAL A 30 -1.22 0.05 15.86
N HIS A 31 0.05 0.49 15.86
CA HIS A 31 1.12 -0.10 16.68
C HIS A 31 0.89 0.17 18.17
N THR A 32 0.55 1.41 18.53
CA THR A 32 0.15 1.81 19.88
C THR A 32 -1.08 1.04 20.35
N LEU A 33 -2.11 0.92 19.50
CA LEU A 33 -3.34 0.20 19.82
C LEU A 33 -3.08 -1.30 20.06
N LEU A 34 -2.24 -1.94 19.26
CA LEU A 34 -1.87 -3.35 19.44
C LEU A 34 -1.04 -3.58 20.70
N HIS A 35 -0.19 -2.62 21.08
CA HIS A 35 0.53 -2.65 22.33
C HIS A 35 -0.42 -2.50 23.54
N GLN A 36 -1.23 -1.43 23.54
CA GLN A 36 -2.12 -1.10 24.67
C GLN A 36 -3.20 -2.16 24.91
N SER A 37 -3.71 -2.79 23.84
CA SER A 37 -4.67 -3.89 23.96
C SER A 37 -4.05 -5.21 24.42
N GLY A 38 -2.72 -5.32 24.45
CA GLY A 38 -2.01 -6.58 24.73
C GLY A 38 -2.15 -7.64 23.63
N LEU A 39 -2.70 -7.27 22.47
CA LEU A 39 -3.05 -8.25 21.43
C LEU A 39 -1.81 -8.85 20.75
N ALA A 40 -0.77 -8.03 20.52
CA ALA A 40 0.49 -8.52 19.97
C ALA A 40 1.18 -9.53 20.90
N ASP A 41 1.23 -9.23 22.20
CA ASP A 41 1.79 -10.12 23.23
C ASP A 41 0.97 -11.42 23.33
N LYS A 42 -0.36 -11.32 23.30
CA LYS A 42 -1.25 -12.48 23.27
C LYS A 42 -0.96 -13.36 22.06
N TRP A 43 -0.89 -12.79 20.84
CA TRP A 43 -0.58 -13.55 19.63
C TRP A 43 0.79 -14.24 19.69
N ALA A 44 1.79 -13.59 20.26
CA ALA A 44 3.09 -14.21 20.50
C ALA A 44 2.98 -15.40 21.45
N SER A 45 2.24 -15.25 22.56
CA SER A 45 2.03 -16.34 23.54
C SER A 45 1.22 -17.52 22.98
N GLU A 46 0.33 -17.27 22.02
CA GLU A 46 -0.44 -18.29 21.30
C GLU A 46 0.39 -19.02 20.23
N GLY A 47 1.64 -18.59 19.99
CA GLY A 47 2.50 -19.17 18.96
C GLY A 47 2.10 -18.77 17.54
N ARG A 48 1.31 -17.70 17.35
CA ARG A 48 1.07 -17.13 16.01
C ARG A 48 2.39 -16.64 15.45
N ARG A 49 2.59 -16.84 14.14
CA ARG A 49 3.89 -16.57 13.49
C ARG A 49 3.93 -15.26 12.73
N TRP A 50 2.82 -14.90 12.10
CA TRP A 50 2.73 -13.77 11.17
C TRP A 50 1.54 -12.87 11.47
N ILE A 51 1.74 -11.57 11.30
CA ILE A 51 0.69 -10.54 11.28
C ILE A 51 0.74 -9.90 9.90
N MET A 52 -0.42 -9.73 9.25
CA MET A 52 -0.53 -8.99 8.00
C MET A 52 -1.34 -7.73 8.22
N PHE A 53 -0.77 -6.58 7.89
CA PHE A 53 -1.49 -5.32 7.77
C PHE A 53 -1.84 -5.09 6.31
N PHE A 54 -3.01 -4.52 6.07
CA PHE A 54 -3.51 -4.20 4.74
C PHE A 54 -4.34 -2.91 4.79
N GLN A 55 -4.58 -2.31 3.63
CA GLN A 55 -5.39 -1.09 3.47
C GLN A 55 -6.84 -1.44 3.10
N ASP A 56 -7.75 -0.53 3.39
CA ASP A 56 -9.21 -0.71 3.32
C ASP A 56 -9.77 -1.12 1.95
N THR A 57 -9.18 -0.63 0.86
CA THR A 57 -9.80 -0.62 -0.48
C THR A 57 -8.99 -1.34 -1.55
N ASN A 58 -7.98 -2.13 -1.16
CA ASN A 58 -7.28 -3.02 -2.09
C ASN A 58 -7.71 -4.49 -1.90
N GLY A 59 -8.77 -4.90 -2.60
CA GLY A 59 -9.35 -6.25 -2.45
C GLY A 59 -8.45 -7.39 -2.96
N LEU A 60 -7.47 -7.11 -3.81
CA LEU A 60 -6.59 -8.13 -4.39
C LEU A 60 -5.50 -8.61 -3.41
N ILE A 61 -5.27 -7.89 -2.32
CA ILE A 61 -4.11 -8.11 -1.45
C ILE A 61 -4.05 -9.52 -0.85
N PHE A 62 -5.22 -10.11 -0.57
CA PHE A 62 -5.32 -11.45 0.03
C PHE A 62 -4.81 -12.55 -0.89
N GLN A 63 -4.77 -12.30 -2.20
CA GLN A 63 -4.24 -13.23 -3.20
C GLN A 63 -2.71 -13.29 -3.16
N ALA A 64 -2.06 -12.21 -2.71
CA ALA A 64 -0.62 -12.13 -2.53
C ALA A 64 -0.14 -12.62 -1.16
N ALA A 65 -1.05 -12.71 -0.16
CA ALA A 65 -0.69 -13.03 1.21
C ALA A 65 0.12 -14.35 1.35
N PRO A 66 -0.24 -15.47 0.68
CA PRO A 66 0.55 -16.70 0.77
C PRO A 66 1.97 -16.54 0.25
N ALA A 67 2.14 -15.88 -0.90
CA ALA A 67 3.47 -15.64 -1.49
C ALA A 67 4.31 -14.72 -0.60
N LEU A 68 3.72 -13.63 -0.11
CA LEU A 68 4.37 -12.68 0.78
C LEU A 68 4.86 -13.36 2.07
N ILE A 69 4.01 -14.16 2.72
CA ILE A 69 4.37 -14.92 3.92
C ILE A 69 5.44 -15.97 3.61
N GLY A 70 5.31 -16.70 2.48
CA GLY A 70 6.28 -17.70 2.05
C GLY A 70 7.68 -17.13 1.83
N VAL A 71 7.80 -15.99 1.16
CA VAL A 71 9.07 -15.27 0.99
C VAL A 71 9.61 -14.75 2.33
N SER A 72 8.72 -14.25 3.19
CA SER A 72 9.13 -13.77 4.52
C SER A 72 9.73 -14.89 5.36
N GLU A 73 9.14 -16.08 5.32
CA GLU A 73 9.66 -17.25 6.02
C GLU A 73 10.97 -17.75 5.42
N SER A 74 11.05 -17.88 4.10
CA SER A 74 12.24 -18.45 3.43
C SER A 74 13.49 -17.59 3.62
N LEU A 75 13.33 -16.26 3.68
CA LEU A 75 14.42 -15.32 3.88
C LEU A 75 14.64 -14.94 5.36
N GLY A 76 13.74 -15.37 6.25
CA GLY A 76 13.76 -15.05 7.67
C GLY A 76 13.55 -13.55 7.95
N LEU A 77 12.66 -12.90 7.18
CA LEU A 77 12.36 -11.47 7.33
C LEU A 77 11.56 -11.20 8.61
N GLN A 78 11.91 -10.13 9.31
CA GLN A 78 11.11 -9.61 10.43
C GLN A 78 9.94 -8.77 9.95
N ILE A 79 10.14 -8.03 8.86
CA ILE A 79 9.11 -7.28 8.15
C ILE A 79 9.33 -7.45 6.64
N ASN A 80 8.23 -7.63 5.92
CA ASN A 80 8.22 -7.72 4.47
C ASN A 80 7.10 -6.85 3.91
N THR A 81 7.45 -5.91 3.04
CA THR A 81 6.49 -5.05 2.36
C THR A 81 6.10 -5.62 1.00
N LEU A 82 4.81 -5.75 0.73
CA LEU A 82 4.38 -6.07 -0.62
C LEU A 82 4.53 -4.85 -1.52
N THR A 83 5.22 -5.06 -2.64
CA THR A 83 5.45 -4.03 -3.64
C THR A 83 4.94 -4.43 -5.01
N VAL A 84 4.76 -3.42 -5.86
CA VAL A 84 4.43 -3.56 -7.29
C VAL A 84 5.34 -2.67 -8.13
N PRO A 85 5.57 -2.98 -9.41
CA PRO A 85 6.11 -2.01 -10.35
C PRO A 85 5.23 -0.76 -10.35
N ARG A 86 5.82 0.41 -10.08
CA ARG A 86 5.12 1.70 -10.07
C ARG A 86 5.63 2.58 -11.20
N ARG A 87 4.82 3.53 -11.64
CA ARG A 87 5.28 4.55 -12.59
C ARG A 87 5.74 5.81 -11.86
N PRO A 88 6.74 6.54 -12.40
CA PRO A 88 7.07 7.85 -11.88
C PRO A 88 5.86 8.77 -11.78
N GLY A 89 5.80 9.52 -10.68
CA GLY A 89 4.68 10.41 -10.39
C GLY A 89 3.39 9.76 -9.90
N GLU A 90 3.35 8.43 -9.74
CA GLU A 90 2.27 7.70 -9.06
C GLU A 90 2.26 8.00 -7.55
N ALA A 91 1.06 8.17 -6.98
CA ALA A 91 0.82 8.43 -5.55
C ALA A 91 0.95 7.14 -4.72
N VAL A 92 2.11 6.51 -4.84
CA VAL A 92 2.52 5.27 -4.16
C VAL A 92 3.97 5.47 -3.74
N GLY A 93 4.24 5.33 -2.44
CA GLY A 93 5.59 5.43 -1.88
C GLY A 93 6.52 4.36 -2.45
N SER A 94 7.82 4.48 -2.22
CA SER A 94 8.81 3.53 -2.75
C SER A 94 9.65 2.93 -1.64
N ILE A 95 9.95 1.63 -1.75
CA ILE A 95 10.91 1.00 -0.86
C ILE A 95 12.32 1.34 -1.35
N CYS A 96 13.06 2.06 -0.53
CA CYS A 96 14.41 2.50 -0.82
C CYS A 96 15.38 1.96 0.23
N HIS A 97 16.61 1.70 -0.19
CA HIS A 97 17.72 1.47 0.71
C HIS A 97 18.48 2.79 0.89
N LEU A 98 18.40 3.36 2.09
CA LEU A 98 18.97 4.65 2.43
C LEU A 98 20.28 4.46 3.18
N LYS A 99 21.27 5.30 2.88
CA LYS A 99 22.53 5.37 3.61
C LYS A 99 22.77 6.79 4.12
N HIS A 100 22.90 6.93 5.43
CA HIS A 100 23.24 8.20 6.04
C HIS A 100 24.71 8.52 5.75
N GLN A 101 24.99 9.66 5.11
CA GLN A 101 26.34 9.99 4.65
C GLN A 101 27.36 10.13 5.79
N GLU A 102 26.97 10.76 6.91
CA GLU A 102 27.90 11.01 8.02
C GLU A 102 28.14 9.78 8.91
N THR A 103 27.07 9.08 9.28
CA THR A 103 27.15 7.97 10.25
C THR A 103 27.35 6.61 9.58
N GLY A 104 27.17 6.52 8.26
CA GLY A 104 27.20 5.27 7.49
C GLY A 104 26.05 4.31 7.79
N GLN A 105 25.07 4.73 8.61
CA GLN A 105 23.91 3.90 8.94
C GLN A 105 23.06 3.63 7.72
N GLU A 106 22.60 2.39 7.57
CA GLU A 106 21.78 1.94 6.46
C GLU A 106 20.37 1.56 6.94
N LEU A 107 19.37 1.85 6.12
CA LEU A 107 17.96 1.63 6.44
C LEU A 107 17.18 1.30 5.17
N THR A 108 16.51 0.16 5.14
CA THR A 108 15.51 -0.15 4.12
C THR A 108 14.15 0.30 4.60
N ILE A 109 13.51 1.24 3.91
CA ILE A 109 12.25 1.84 4.36
C ILE A 109 11.44 2.41 3.19
N ASN A 110 10.16 2.64 3.43
CA ASN A 110 9.33 3.44 2.55
C ASN A 110 9.78 4.93 2.55
N VAL A 111 10.00 5.47 1.36
CA VAL A 111 10.07 6.90 1.09
C VAL A 111 8.76 7.32 0.43
N GLU A 112 8.05 8.27 1.03
CA GLU A 112 6.76 8.72 0.50
C GLU A 112 6.91 9.34 -0.89
N TYR A 113 5.87 9.19 -1.71
CA TYR A 113 5.88 9.63 -3.11
C TYR A 113 6.16 11.13 -3.28
N ASN A 114 5.77 11.96 -2.31
CA ASN A 114 6.02 13.39 -2.28
C ASN A 114 7.45 13.76 -1.81
N GLN A 115 8.20 12.80 -1.27
CA GLN A 115 9.58 12.95 -0.82
C GLN A 115 10.58 12.31 -1.78
N LEU A 116 10.17 11.26 -2.50
CA LEU A 116 11.04 10.48 -3.38
C LEU A 116 11.71 11.34 -4.43
N GLU A 117 10.93 12.13 -5.17
CA GLU A 117 11.43 12.96 -6.27
C GLU A 117 12.51 13.99 -5.79
N PRO A 118 12.26 14.81 -4.75
CA PRO A 118 13.32 15.66 -4.16
C PRO A 118 14.53 14.89 -3.62
N LEU A 119 14.30 13.71 -3.01
CA LEU A 119 15.38 12.88 -2.47
C LEU A 119 16.29 12.40 -3.60
N LEU A 120 15.74 11.85 -4.68
CA LEU A 120 16.51 11.37 -5.82
C LEU A 120 17.27 12.49 -6.51
N LYS A 121 16.63 13.65 -6.70
CA LYS A 121 17.26 14.85 -7.28
C LYS A 121 18.47 15.35 -6.51
N SER A 122 18.44 15.20 -5.20
CA SER A 122 19.52 15.66 -4.33
C SER A 122 20.61 14.62 -4.09
N THR A 123 20.37 13.33 -4.37
CA THR A 123 21.27 12.24 -3.95
C THR A 123 21.69 11.26 -5.03
N VAL A 124 20.87 11.07 -6.09
CA VAL A 124 21.09 10.03 -7.10
C VAL A 124 21.26 10.63 -8.50
N SER A 125 20.28 11.39 -8.98
CA SER A 125 20.30 11.96 -10.33
C SER A 125 19.44 13.23 -10.38
N PRO A 126 19.90 14.30 -11.04
CA PRO A 126 19.16 15.56 -11.13
C PRO A 126 17.82 15.43 -11.87
N GLU A 127 17.63 14.36 -12.67
CA GLU A 127 16.39 14.03 -13.34
C GLU A 127 15.31 13.49 -12.38
N GLY A 128 15.70 12.92 -11.24
CA GLY A 128 14.78 12.40 -10.22
C GLY A 128 14.33 10.96 -10.48
N ASP A 129 13.03 10.71 -10.32
CA ASP A 129 12.43 9.39 -10.55
C ASP A 129 12.15 9.18 -12.05
N VAL A 130 13.07 8.51 -12.74
CA VAL A 130 13.01 8.25 -14.19
C VAL A 130 12.68 6.79 -14.46
N PRO A 131 11.81 6.46 -15.43
CA PRO A 131 11.50 5.07 -15.74
C PRO A 131 12.70 4.36 -16.37
N ASP A 132 12.87 3.08 -16.05
CA ASP A 132 13.84 2.19 -16.70
C ASP A 132 13.33 1.69 -18.07
N GLU A 133 14.05 0.75 -18.70
CA GLU A 133 13.70 0.17 -20.00
C GLU A 133 12.31 -0.50 -20.02
N SER A 134 11.78 -0.91 -18.87
CA SER A 134 10.45 -1.50 -18.74
C SER A 134 9.32 -0.46 -18.65
N GLY A 135 9.68 0.84 -18.56
CA GLY A 135 8.73 1.93 -18.40
C GLY A 135 8.24 2.13 -16.96
N PHE A 136 8.89 1.49 -15.99
CA PHE A 136 8.59 1.60 -14.56
C PHE A 136 9.73 2.27 -13.79
N SER A 137 9.42 2.82 -12.63
CA SER A 137 10.46 3.30 -11.71
C SER A 137 11.32 2.11 -11.27
N PRO A 138 12.65 2.26 -11.17
CA PRO A 138 13.53 1.21 -10.63
C PRO A 138 13.30 1.00 -9.12
N TYR A 139 12.53 1.87 -8.47
CA TYR A 139 12.18 1.79 -7.06
C TYR A 139 10.81 1.10 -6.86
N PRO A 140 10.75 -0.01 -6.10
CA PRO A 140 9.51 -0.77 -5.91
C PRO A 140 8.42 0.03 -5.20
N GLY A 141 7.19 0.02 -5.73
CA GLY A 141 6.06 0.75 -5.16
C GLY A 141 5.44 0.06 -3.96
N ASN A 142 5.43 0.73 -2.82
CA ASN A 142 4.86 0.25 -1.56
C ASN A 142 3.32 0.25 -1.58
N THR A 143 2.72 -0.93 -1.58
CA THR A 143 1.25 -1.10 -1.53
C THR A 143 0.66 -0.84 -0.14
N ASN A 144 1.51 -0.63 0.86
CA ASN A 144 1.20 -0.54 2.28
C ASN A 144 0.53 -1.81 2.86
N ALA A 145 0.80 -2.96 2.24
CA ALA A 145 0.55 -4.25 2.85
C ALA A 145 1.85 -4.83 3.40
N LEU A 146 1.85 -5.10 4.70
CA LEU A 146 3.04 -5.37 5.49
C LEU A 146 2.85 -6.69 6.22
N VAL A 147 3.83 -7.58 6.16
CA VAL A 147 3.86 -8.80 6.97
C VAL A 147 4.94 -8.70 8.01
N PHE A 148 4.59 -8.96 9.27
CA PHE A 148 5.50 -8.92 10.41
C PHE A 148 5.61 -10.30 11.05
N ARG A 149 6.83 -10.68 11.47
CA ARG A 149 7.00 -11.84 12.34
C ARG A 149 6.57 -11.47 13.76
N VAL A 150 5.61 -12.21 14.31
CA VAL A 150 4.89 -11.85 15.55
C VAL A 150 5.82 -11.65 16.75
N GLU A 151 6.72 -12.60 16.98
CA GLU A 151 7.57 -12.60 18.18
C GLU A 151 8.51 -11.39 18.28
N PRO A 152 9.32 -11.05 17.26
CA PRO A 152 10.10 -9.80 17.28
C PRO A 152 9.21 -8.56 17.25
N TYR A 153 8.06 -8.59 16.56
CA TYR A 153 7.13 -7.47 16.53
C TYR A 153 6.59 -7.10 17.92
N ALA A 154 6.14 -8.09 18.69
CA ALA A 154 5.65 -7.89 20.05
C ALA A 154 6.75 -7.32 20.98
N LYS A 155 8.00 -7.80 20.85
CA LYS A 155 9.14 -7.27 21.60
C LYS A 155 9.39 -5.78 21.34
N VAL A 156 9.39 -5.39 20.07
CA VAL A 156 9.58 -3.98 19.67
C VAL A 156 8.43 -3.13 20.22
N LEU A 157 7.18 -3.57 20.06
CA LEU A 157 6.03 -2.84 20.63
C LEU A 157 6.16 -2.65 22.15
N LYS A 158 6.60 -3.69 22.87
CA LYS A 158 6.83 -3.60 24.32
C LYS A 158 7.95 -2.62 24.68
N GLN A 159 9.02 -2.58 23.90
CA GLN A 159 10.14 -1.66 24.11
C GLN A 159 9.77 -0.21 23.84
N THR A 160 8.99 0.06 22.79
CA THR A 160 8.65 1.42 22.35
C THR A 160 7.34 1.94 22.94
N GLY A 161 6.57 1.07 23.62
CA GLY A 161 5.18 1.36 23.99
C GLY A 161 4.25 1.45 22.78
N GLY A 162 4.65 0.87 21.65
CA GLY A 162 3.99 0.95 20.35
C GLY A 162 4.11 2.32 19.65
N LYS A 163 4.87 3.26 20.22
CA LYS A 163 5.04 4.60 19.65
C LYS A 163 5.84 4.55 18.35
N MET A 164 5.33 5.27 17.35
CA MET A 164 5.95 5.44 16.04
C MET A 164 6.60 6.81 15.92
N PRO A 165 7.65 6.97 15.09
CA PRO A 165 8.19 8.30 14.77
C PRO A 165 7.12 9.21 14.17
N GLU A 166 7.10 10.46 14.62
CA GLU A 166 6.13 11.47 14.20
C GLU A 166 6.75 12.43 13.18
N PHE A 167 5.91 12.97 12.30
CA PHE A 167 6.27 14.01 11.35
C PHE A 167 5.13 15.03 11.22
N VAL A 168 5.36 16.10 10.46
CA VAL A 168 4.33 17.10 10.13
C VAL A 168 4.38 17.44 8.64
N ASN A 169 3.21 17.50 7.98
CA ASN A 169 3.10 17.83 6.55
C ASN A 169 2.16 19.03 6.32
N PRO A 170 2.59 20.24 6.70
CA PRO A 170 1.74 21.42 6.63
C PRO A 170 1.41 21.79 5.17
N LYS A 171 0.15 22.18 4.93
CA LYS A 171 -0.27 22.78 3.66
C LYS A 171 -0.31 24.29 3.82
N PHE A 172 0.42 25.01 2.98
CA PHE A 172 0.52 26.47 3.02
C PHE A 172 -0.42 27.14 2.01
N LYS A 173 -0.80 28.40 2.27
CA LYS A 173 -1.63 29.19 1.34
C LYS A 173 -0.87 29.54 0.07
N ASP A 174 0.43 29.77 0.19
CA ASP A 174 1.34 30.19 -0.87
C ASP A 174 2.77 29.71 -0.60
N GLU A 175 3.68 30.03 -1.53
CA GLU A 175 5.08 29.61 -1.51
C GLU A 175 5.92 30.27 -0.40
N THR A 176 5.43 31.34 0.24
CA THR A 176 6.15 31.97 1.36
C THR A 176 6.21 31.08 2.60
N LYS A 177 5.31 30.10 2.68
CA LYS A 177 5.18 29.15 3.81
C LYS A 177 5.00 29.83 5.17
N THR A 178 4.44 31.04 5.18
CA THR A 178 4.21 31.82 6.41
C THR A 178 2.82 31.62 7.00
N THR A 179 1.87 31.08 6.24
CA THR A 179 0.47 30.88 6.69
C THR A 179 -0.05 29.53 6.23
N PHE A 180 -0.62 28.76 7.16
CA PHE A 180 -1.27 27.50 6.81
C PHE A 180 -2.57 27.70 6.02
N LYS A 181 -2.81 26.86 5.01
CA LYS A 181 -4.09 26.79 4.29
C LYS A 181 -5.19 26.20 5.16
N LYS A 182 -4.82 25.26 6.04
CA LYS A 182 -5.66 24.64 7.08
C LYS A 182 -4.77 24.26 8.27
N PRO A 183 -5.29 24.19 9.51
CA PRO A 183 -4.52 23.73 10.66
C PRO A 183 -3.82 22.39 10.39
N THR A 184 -2.56 22.29 10.81
CA THR A 184 -1.75 21.07 10.69
C THR A 184 -1.78 20.24 11.98
N ARG A 185 -1.24 19.03 11.95
CA ARG A 185 -1.12 18.13 13.11
C ARG A 185 0.13 17.26 12.95
N LEU A 186 0.59 16.67 14.05
CA LEU A 186 1.55 15.56 13.99
C LEU A 186 0.90 14.36 13.31
N GLU A 187 1.70 13.62 12.56
CA GLU A 187 1.30 12.43 11.84
C GLU A 187 2.27 11.29 12.12
N CYS A 188 1.81 10.04 12.07
CA CYS A 188 2.66 8.86 12.09
C CYS A 188 2.23 7.81 11.06
N MET A 189 3.20 7.11 10.49
CA MET A 189 2.98 6.08 9.46
C MET A 189 3.22 4.67 10.02
N MET A 190 2.45 3.68 9.54
CA MET A 190 2.63 2.29 9.97
C MET A 190 3.83 1.62 9.29
N GLN A 191 4.11 2.05 8.06
CA GLN A 191 5.27 1.63 7.27
C GLN A 191 6.59 2.23 7.75
N ASP A 192 6.57 3.16 8.70
CA ASP A 192 7.79 3.69 9.33
C ASP A 192 8.37 2.74 10.40
N TYR A 193 7.71 1.61 10.66
CA TYR A 193 8.14 0.61 11.64
C TYR A 193 9.62 0.20 11.56
N PRO A 194 10.26 0.09 10.36
CA PRO A 194 11.69 -0.20 10.27
C PRO A 194 12.60 0.76 11.04
N ARG A 195 12.16 2.00 11.34
CA ARG A 195 12.92 2.96 12.15
C ARG A 195 13.09 2.53 13.61
N LEU A 196 12.27 1.59 14.08
CA LEU A 196 12.29 1.08 15.45
C LEU A 196 13.18 -0.16 15.61
N LEU A 197 13.74 -0.68 14.51
CA LEU A 197 14.46 -1.93 14.51
C LEU A 197 15.95 -1.76 14.73
N ASP A 198 16.56 -2.78 15.32
CA ASP A 198 18.01 -2.92 15.41
C ASP A 198 18.62 -3.11 14.00
N ARG A 199 19.92 -2.80 13.89
CA ARG A 199 20.63 -2.81 12.60
C ARG A 199 20.74 -4.18 11.93
N ASP A 200 20.62 -5.26 12.70
CA ASP A 200 20.67 -6.64 12.21
C ASP A 200 19.27 -7.18 11.83
N ALA A 201 18.22 -6.38 12.03
CA ALA A 201 16.88 -6.78 11.65
C ALA A 201 16.74 -6.93 10.14
N LYS A 202 16.17 -8.07 9.71
CA LYS A 202 15.94 -8.38 8.31
C LYS A 202 14.66 -7.71 7.81
N VAL A 203 14.82 -6.59 7.12
CA VAL A 203 13.76 -5.83 6.45
C VAL A 203 13.81 -6.12 4.96
N GLY A 204 12.69 -6.52 4.37
CA GLY A 204 12.63 -6.84 2.94
C GLY A 204 11.36 -6.34 2.26
N PHE A 205 11.28 -6.62 0.96
CA PHE A 205 10.09 -6.43 0.16
C PHE A 205 9.88 -7.62 -0.78
N THR A 206 8.64 -7.82 -1.23
CA THR A 206 8.29 -8.81 -2.26
C THR A 206 7.55 -8.09 -3.37
N GLN A 207 8.16 -8.02 -4.54
CA GLN A 207 7.54 -7.41 -5.71
C GLN A 207 6.73 -8.45 -6.48
N LEU A 208 5.44 -8.18 -6.66
CA LEU A 208 4.55 -8.97 -7.51
C LEU A 208 4.00 -8.14 -8.66
N ASP A 209 3.52 -8.80 -9.71
CA ASP A 209 2.81 -8.13 -10.77
C ASP A 209 1.52 -7.48 -10.24
N ARG A 210 1.31 -6.22 -10.62
CA ARG A 210 0.18 -5.40 -10.14
C ARG A 210 -1.18 -6.10 -10.26
N TRP A 211 -1.41 -6.82 -11.36
CA TRP A 211 -2.69 -7.51 -11.62
C TRP A 211 -3.02 -8.61 -10.62
N THR A 212 -2.02 -9.10 -9.87
CA THR A 212 -2.21 -10.15 -8.87
C THR A 212 -2.60 -9.62 -7.49
N CYS A 213 -2.31 -8.35 -7.19
CA CYS A 213 -2.28 -7.90 -5.79
C CYS A 213 -2.60 -6.43 -5.52
N PHE A 214 -2.76 -5.58 -6.54
CA PHE A 214 -2.94 -4.14 -6.32
C PHE A 214 -4.00 -3.51 -7.23
N ALA A 215 -5.14 -3.22 -6.61
CA ALA A 215 -6.28 -2.55 -7.22
C ALA A 215 -7.00 -1.68 -6.16
N ALA A 216 -6.36 -0.58 -5.77
CA ALA A 216 -6.89 0.34 -4.77
C ALA A 216 -7.99 1.25 -5.33
N VAL A 217 -8.92 1.67 -4.47
CA VAL A 217 -9.93 2.70 -4.75
C VAL A 217 -9.62 3.92 -3.89
N LYS A 218 -8.87 4.88 -4.44
CA LYS A 218 -8.45 6.07 -3.68
C LYS A 218 -8.78 7.40 -4.38
N ASN A 219 -9.15 7.36 -5.65
CA ASN A 219 -9.46 8.55 -6.43
C ASN A 219 -10.96 8.62 -6.80
N ASN A 220 -11.51 9.84 -6.74
CA ASN A 220 -12.77 10.14 -7.41
C ASN A 220 -12.56 10.16 -8.94
N ALA A 221 -13.64 10.26 -9.73
CA ALA A 221 -13.57 10.16 -11.18
C ALA A 221 -12.64 11.21 -11.84
N VAL A 222 -12.66 12.45 -11.35
CA VAL A 222 -11.85 13.55 -11.91
C VAL A 222 -10.36 13.32 -11.63
N ASP A 223 -10.02 13.03 -10.37
CA ASP A 223 -8.64 12.77 -9.96
C ASP A 223 -8.10 11.49 -10.61
N ALA A 224 -8.95 10.48 -10.78
CA ALA A 224 -8.60 9.22 -11.43
C ALA A 224 -8.26 9.41 -12.91
N ALA A 225 -9.03 10.22 -13.65
CA ALA A 225 -8.74 10.54 -15.05
C ALA A 225 -7.41 11.29 -15.18
N ALA A 226 -7.18 12.32 -14.34
CA ALA A 226 -5.92 13.07 -14.33
C ALA A 226 -4.72 12.19 -13.96
N GLN A 227 -4.89 11.28 -12.97
CA GLN A 227 -3.83 10.35 -12.61
C GLN A 227 -3.56 9.33 -13.72
N TYR A 228 -4.60 8.84 -14.40
CA TYR A 228 -4.46 7.92 -15.53
C TYR A 228 -3.69 8.56 -16.69
N GLU A 229 -3.97 9.82 -17.04
CA GLU A 229 -3.22 10.53 -18.08
C GLU A 229 -1.72 10.63 -17.73
N LYS A 230 -1.41 10.85 -16.45
CA LYS A 230 -0.03 10.99 -15.97
C LYS A 230 0.71 9.65 -15.87
N THR A 231 0.03 8.60 -15.41
CA THR A 231 0.70 7.37 -14.94
C THR A 231 0.18 6.09 -15.58
N GLY A 232 -0.95 6.13 -16.29
CA GLY A 232 -1.67 4.94 -16.77
C GLY A 232 -2.40 4.16 -15.68
N PHE A 233 -2.40 4.63 -14.43
CA PHE A 233 -3.09 4.00 -13.31
C PHE A 233 -4.10 4.95 -12.69
N ALA A 234 -5.39 4.60 -12.77
CA ALA A 234 -6.48 5.46 -12.31
C ALA A 234 -6.81 5.27 -10.82
N GLU A 235 -6.69 4.04 -10.30
CA GLU A 235 -6.96 3.69 -8.89
C GLU A 235 -8.34 4.19 -8.42
N SER A 236 -9.33 3.91 -9.26
CA SER A 236 -10.74 4.29 -9.13
C SER A 236 -11.63 3.08 -8.87
N ALA A 237 -12.88 3.31 -8.50
CA ALA A 237 -13.86 2.25 -8.33
C ALA A 237 -14.02 1.38 -9.60
N SER A 238 -14.12 1.98 -10.79
CA SER A 238 -14.31 1.25 -12.05
C SER A 238 -13.09 0.39 -12.41
N THR A 239 -11.89 0.91 -12.20
CA THR A 239 -10.65 0.18 -12.52
C THR A 239 -10.37 -0.91 -11.49
N ALA A 240 -10.71 -0.71 -10.21
CA ALA A 240 -10.57 -1.74 -9.20
C ALA A 240 -11.55 -2.91 -9.42
N GLU A 241 -12.82 -2.62 -9.72
CA GLU A 241 -13.80 -3.66 -10.06
C GLU A 241 -13.35 -4.47 -11.29
N SER A 242 -12.93 -3.78 -12.35
CA SER A 242 -12.39 -4.41 -13.56
C SER A 242 -11.15 -5.28 -13.27
N ALA A 243 -10.25 -4.84 -12.38
CA ALA A 243 -9.07 -5.60 -12.00
C ALA A 243 -9.40 -6.92 -11.29
N ILE A 244 -10.44 -6.95 -10.46
CA ILE A 244 -10.91 -8.20 -9.81
C ILE A 244 -11.36 -9.21 -10.88
N TYR A 245 -12.20 -8.79 -11.82
CA TYR A 245 -12.62 -9.68 -12.92
C TYR A 245 -11.42 -10.13 -13.77
N ARG A 246 -10.54 -9.19 -14.12
CA ARG A 246 -9.34 -9.48 -14.90
C ARG A 246 -8.47 -10.53 -14.22
N MET A 247 -8.23 -10.42 -12.91
CA MET A 247 -7.41 -11.38 -12.17
C MET A 247 -7.97 -12.80 -12.31
N PHE A 248 -9.27 -13.00 -12.12
CA PHE A 248 -9.88 -14.32 -12.26
C PHE A 248 -9.90 -14.82 -13.70
N ARG A 249 -10.13 -13.95 -14.69
CA ARG A 249 -9.98 -14.30 -16.11
C ARG A 249 -8.56 -14.79 -16.43
N GLN A 250 -7.54 -14.07 -15.98
CA GLN A 250 -6.14 -14.45 -16.19
C GLN A 250 -5.80 -15.77 -15.52
N LYS A 251 -6.28 -16.02 -14.30
CA LYS A 251 -6.11 -17.33 -13.63
C LYS A 251 -6.78 -18.47 -14.42
N LEU A 252 -7.99 -18.26 -14.94
CA LEU A 252 -8.65 -19.26 -15.77
C LEU A 252 -7.86 -19.56 -17.05
N GLN A 253 -7.38 -18.52 -17.74
CA GLN A 253 -6.54 -18.66 -18.93
C GLN A 253 -5.26 -19.45 -18.62
N LEU A 254 -4.62 -19.21 -17.46
CA LEU A 254 -3.46 -19.99 -17.00
C LEU A 254 -3.79 -21.46 -16.72
N LEU A 255 -5.06 -21.80 -16.47
CA LEU A 255 -5.55 -23.18 -16.35
C LEU A 255 -6.01 -23.78 -17.69
N GLY A 256 -5.78 -23.07 -18.80
CA GLY A 256 -6.15 -23.50 -20.15
C GLY A 256 -7.61 -23.27 -20.51
N VAL A 257 -8.38 -22.57 -19.67
CA VAL A 257 -9.77 -22.23 -19.96
C VAL A 257 -9.80 -21.10 -20.99
N ASP A 258 -10.55 -21.29 -22.07
CA ASP A 258 -10.74 -20.28 -23.09
C ASP A 258 -11.70 -19.20 -22.57
N VAL A 259 -11.21 -17.97 -22.38
CA VAL A 259 -11.97 -16.86 -21.81
C VAL A 259 -12.08 -15.76 -22.85
N ALA A 260 -13.30 -15.31 -23.15
CA ALA A 260 -13.53 -14.26 -24.13
C ALA A 260 -12.75 -12.98 -23.80
N GLU A 261 -12.14 -12.40 -24.84
CA GLU A 261 -11.34 -11.18 -24.75
C GLU A 261 -12.17 -9.98 -24.25
N PRO A 262 -11.65 -9.18 -23.31
CA PRO A 262 -12.32 -7.96 -22.89
C PRO A 262 -12.17 -6.85 -23.94
N SER A 263 -13.15 -5.95 -23.99
CA SER A 263 -13.06 -4.65 -24.66
C SER A 263 -12.67 -3.56 -23.67
N GLN A 264 -12.16 -2.44 -24.19
CA GLN A 264 -11.92 -1.25 -23.38
C GLN A 264 -13.07 -0.26 -23.59
N GLU A 265 -13.63 0.21 -22.49
CA GLU A 265 -14.64 1.27 -22.46
C GLU A 265 -14.14 2.44 -21.60
N VAL A 266 -14.70 3.64 -21.79
CA VAL A 266 -14.31 4.84 -21.05
C VAL A 266 -15.45 5.28 -20.15
N PHE A 267 -15.21 5.30 -18.84
CA PHE A 267 -16.17 5.80 -17.85
C PHE A 267 -15.60 7.04 -17.18
N ASN A 268 -16.27 8.20 -17.36
CA ASN A 268 -15.83 9.48 -16.79
C ASN A 268 -14.35 9.81 -17.10
N GLY A 269 -13.90 9.56 -18.33
CA GLY A 269 -12.52 9.78 -18.74
C GLY A 269 -11.51 8.71 -18.30
N VAL A 270 -11.96 7.66 -17.60
CA VAL A 270 -11.11 6.55 -17.15
C VAL A 270 -11.31 5.31 -18.02
N PRO A 271 -10.29 4.89 -18.80
CA PRO A 271 -10.36 3.66 -19.55
C PRO A 271 -10.41 2.43 -18.63
N THR A 272 -11.38 1.55 -18.87
CA THR A 272 -11.72 0.40 -18.02
C THR A 272 -11.99 -0.82 -18.90
N TRP A 273 -11.47 -1.99 -18.50
CA TRP A 273 -11.66 -3.22 -19.26
C TRP A 273 -12.97 -3.90 -18.89
N VAL A 274 -13.86 -4.04 -19.88
CA VAL A 274 -15.18 -4.68 -19.78
C VAL A 274 -15.13 -6.02 -20.52
N GLY A 275 -15.67 -7.07 -19.91
CA GLY A 275 -15.65 -8.42 -20.46
C GLY A 275 -16.30 -9.40 -19.50
N PRO A 276 -16.06 -10.72 -19.64
CA PRO A 276 -16.62 -11.72 -18.73
C PRO A 276 -16.35 -11.37 -17.27
N LYS A 277 -17.41 -11.28 -16.46
CA LYS A 277 -17.31 -10.98 -15.03
C LYS A 277 -17.17 -12.28 -14.27
N VAL A 278 -15.92 -12.67 -14.01
CA VAL A 278 -15.60 -13.89 -13.27
C VAL A 278 -15.21 -13.52 -11.84
N ILE A 279 -15.84 -14.14 -10.86
CA ILE A 279 -15.45 -14.07 -9.45
C ILE A 279 -15.47 -15.49 -8.88
N MET A 280 -14.44 -15.85 -8.12
CA MET A 280 -14.44 -17.09 -7.32
C MET A 280 -14.75 -16.76 -5.86
N SER A 281 -15.77 -17.40 -5.30
CA SER A 281 -16.03 -17.37 -3.86
C SER A 281 -14.86 -18.03 -3.11
N PRO A 282 -14.45 -17.50 -1.94
CA PRO A 282 -13.52 -18.21 -1.07
C PRO A 282 -13.98 -19.62 -0.67
N SER A 283 -15.31 -19.87 -0.63
CA SER A 283 -15.87 -21.21 -0.38
C SER A 283 -15.64 -22.19 -1.54
N PHE A 284 -15.40 -21.67 -2.76
CA PHE A 284 -15.14 -22.47 -3.94
C PHE A 284 -13.65 -22.78 -4.09
N ALA A 285 -12.80 -21.73 -4.09
CA ALA A 285 -11.35 -21.83 -4.13
C ALA A 285 -10.71 -20.55 -3.59
N SER A 286 -9.77 -20.71 -2.66
CA SER A 286 -8.96 -19.62 -2.10
C SER A 286 -7.55 -19.57 -2.68
N THR A 287 -7.08 -20.66 -3.30
CA THR A 287 -5.76 -20.73 -3.95
C THR A 287 -5.85 -21.07 -5.44
N PHE A 288 -4.79 -20.74 -6.19
CA PHE A 288 -4.68 -21.13 -7.59
C PHE A 288 -4.63 -22.65 -7.77
N GLU A 289 -4.00 -23.36 -6.83
CA GLU A 289 -3.96 -24.82 -6.84
C GLU A 289 -5.36 -25.44 -6.64
N GLU A 290 -6.13 -24.95 -5.66
CA GLU A 290 -7.52 -25.38 -5.46
C GLU A 290 -8.37 -25.14 -6.70
N MET A 291 -8.19 -23.98 -7.34
CA MET A 291 -8.85 -23.66 -8.59
C MET A 291 -8.49 -24.68 -9.69
N GLY A 292 -7.21 -25.01 -9.86
CA GLY A 292 -6.76 -26.02 -10.83
C GLY A 292 -7.38 -27.41 -10.62
N ARG A 293 -7.59 -27.82 -9.36
CA ARG A 293 -8.28 -29.09 -9.04
C ARG A 293 -9.76 -29.10 -9.41
N LYS A 294 -10.39 -27.93 -9.59
CA LYS A 294 -11.81 -27.79 -9.99
C LYS A 294 -12.00 -27.69 -11.50
N PHE A 295 -11.01 -27.16 -12.23
CA PHE A 295 -11.04 -27.00 -13.68
C PHE A 295 -10.24 -28.11 -14.40
N LEU A 296 -10.63 -29.38 -14.18
CA LEU A 296 -9.91 -30.56 -14.70
C LEU A 296 -10.10 -30.82 -16.21
N ALA A 297 -11.16 -30.26 -16.80
CA ALA A 297 -11.45 -30.33 -18.23
C ALA A 297 -11.75 -28.90 -18.71
N PRO A 298 -10.72 -28.13 -19.13
CA PRO A 298 -10.91 -26.74 -19.51
C PRO A 298 -11.80 -26.64 -20.76
N GLY A 299 -12.88 -25.85 -20.65
CA GLY A 299 -13.78 -25.50 -21.74
C GLY A 299 -13.72 -24.00 -22.04
N THR A 300 -14.73 -23.47 -22.73
CA THR A 300 -14.86 -22.04 -23.02
C THR A 300 -15.82 -21.35 -22.06
N ILE A 301 -15.43 -20.20 -21.51
CA ILE A 301 -16.28 -19.27 -20.77
C ILE A 301 -16.51 -18.03 -21.65
N SER A 302 -17.72 -17.96 -22.23
CA SER A 302 -18.23 -16.80 -22.98
C SER A 302 -19.33 -16.04 -22.24
N SER A 303 -19.78 -16.53 -21.08
CA SER A 303 -20.88 -15.94 -20.32
C SER A 303 -20.50 -14.57 -19.74
N ALA A 304 -21.44 -13.62 -19.78
CA ALA A 304 -21.25 -12.29 -19.20
C ALA A 304 -20.94 -12.30 -17.68
N HIS A 305 -21.38 -13.35 -16.97
CA HIS A 305 -21.20 -13.49 -15.52
C HIS A 305 -20.96 -14.96 -15.13
N LEU A 306 -19.87 -15.24 -14.41
CA LEU A 306 -19.59 -16.53 -13.79
C LEU A 306 -19.23 -16.32 -12.31
N VAL A 307 -20.03 -16.89 -11.41
CA VAL A 307 -19.81 -16.84 -9.96
C VAL A 307 -19.97 -18.25 -9.38
N PRO A 308 -18.93 -19.08 -9.36
CA PRO A 308 -19.01 -20.41 -8.77
C PRO A 308 -19.14 -20.29 -7.25
N GLN A 309 -20.12 -21.02 -6.72
CA GLN A 309 -20.36 -21.16 -5.29
C GLN A 309 -20.26 -22.65 -4.94
N GLY A 310 -19.70 -22.94 -3.78
CA GLY A 310 -19.64 -24.27 -3.17
C GLY A 310 -20.36 -24.24 -1.84
#